data_AF-A0A949UV85-F1
#
_entry.id   AF-A0A949UV85-F1
#
_cell.length_a   1.000
_cell.length_b   1.000
_cell.length_c   1.000
_cell.angle_alpha   90.00
_cell.angle_beta   90.00
_cell.angle_gamma   90.00
#
_symmetry.space_group_name_H-M   'P 1'
#
loop_
_entity.id
_entity.type
_entity.pdbx_description
1 polymer ?
#
loop_
_entity_poly.entity_id
_entity_poly.type
_entity_poly.pdbx_seq_one_letter_code
_entity_poly.pdbx_strand_id
1 'polypeptide(L)'
;TLTSPCPQCDGVVKENYRRYACTGANGEGEGCGFSFTKSPAGRTFETHEAETLLRERRIGPLEGFRSKAGWPFASELAIVTDKETGQFKLEFDFGDDKAGEASGEIVDFTGQTSLGACPACGAPVFAHGSNYVCSKAVPTAAQPAPNCSFKSGQVILQQPIAPEQMQKLLATGKTDLLDKFVSNRTRRTFKAHLVWDKAGSKVGFEFEQRESKYPARAAKTVAATAGKTSTSTVKTSKTSTKKAVPARKTAAANYRPDAALAAVIGSDAVARTEALKKLWDYIKAHNLQDPQDKRTIVADDKLRAVLGKDRAGMFELTGLIGPHLVANA
;
A
#
# COMPACT_ATOMS: atom_id res chain seq x y z
N THR A 1 -8.83 27.16 3.45
CA THR A 1 -10.05 27.20 4.28
C THR A 1 -10.98 26.14 3.77
N LEU A 2 -11.75 25.47 4.63
CA LEU A 2 -12.77 24.52 4.21
C LEU A 2 -14.11 25.26 3.98
N THR A 3 -14.90 24.78 3.03
CA THR A 3 -16.24 25.32 2.72
C THR A 3 -17.28 24.82 3.72
N SER A 4 -17.12 23.60 4.24
CA SER A 4 -17.99 23.03 5.27
C SER A 4 -17.84 23.77 6.61
N PRO A 5 -18.95 24.18 7.26
CA PRO A 5 -18.92 24.91 8.53
C PRO A 5 -18.54 24.02 9.72
N CYS A 6 -18.24 24.65 10.87
CA CYS A 6 -17.87 23.95 12.10
C CYS A 6 -19.08 23.23 12.75
N PRO A 7 -19.03 21.91 13.00
CA PRO A 7 -20.17 21.14 13.52
C PRO A 7 -20.61 21.49 14.95
N GLN A 8 -19.88 22.38 15.66
CA GLN A 8 -20.14 22.85 17.02
C GLN A 8 -20.78 24.26 17.06
N CYS A 9 -20.54 25.11 16.06
CA CYS A 9 -20.91 26.54 16.11
C CYS A 9 -21.09 27.23 14.74
N ASP A 10 -21.12 26.45 13.66
CA ASP A 10 -21.22 26.87 12.26
C ASP A 10 -20.13 27.84 11.74
N GLY A 11 -19.15 28.20 12.57
CA GLY A 11 -18.02 29.04 12.19
C GLY A 11 -17.05 28.43 11.18
N VAL A 12 -16.19 29.27 10.60
CA VAL A 12 -15.27 28.90 9.53
C VAL A 12 -14.16 27.97 10.03
N VAL A 13 -13.96 26.83 9.35
CA VAL A 13 -12.86 25.90 9.63
C VAL A 13 -11.66 26.20 8.72
N LYS A 14 -10.53 26.58 9.31
CA LYS A 14 -9.26 26.80 8.58
C LYS A 14 -8.34 25.59 8.73
N GLU A 15 -7.56 25.35 7.67
CA GLU A 15 -6.52 24.33 7.65
C GLU A 15 -5.22 24.92 8.21
N ASN A 16 -4.56 24.16 9.08
CA ASN A 16 -3.25 24.44 9.65
C ASN A 16 -2.36 23.19 9.49
N TYR A 17 -1.03 23.36 9.57
CA TYR A 17 -0.01 22.34 9.29
C TYR A 17 -0.26 20.97 9.97
N ARG A 18 -0.92 20.93 11.14
CA ARG A 18 -1.22 19.71 11.89
C ARG A 18 -2.72 19.38 12.02
N ARG A 19 -3.63 20.32 11.78
CA ARG A 19 -5.05 20.23 12.15
C ARG A 19 -5.94 21.03 11.22
N TYR A 20 -7.20 20.61 11.09
CA TYR A 20 -8.30 21.49 10.70
C TYR A 20 -8.95 22.02 11.99
N ALA A 21 -9.14 23.33 12.10
CA ALA A 21 -9.59 23.98 13.34
C ALA A 21 -10.61 25.10 13.06
N CYS A 22 -11.61 25.23 13.94
CA CYS A 22 -12.56 26.34 13.91
C CYS A 22 -11.86 27.66 14.22
N THR A 23 -12.21 28.71 13.49
CA THR A 23 -11.68 30.09 13.62
C THR A 23 -12.80 31.13 13.81
N GLY A 24 -13.94 30.67 14.34
CA GLY A 24 -15.12 31.49 14.64
C GLY A 24 -15.93 31.86 13.40
N ALA A 25 -17.06 32.56 13.60
CA ALA A 25 -17.96 32.98 12.52
C ALA A 25 -17.24 33.80 11.43
N ASN A 26 -16.36 34.71 11.84
CA ASN A 26 -15.64 35.61 10.93
C ASN A 26 -14.33 34.98 10.37
N GLY A 27 -13.98 33.76 10.80
CA GLY A 27 -12.76 33.07 10.39
C GLY A 27 -11.43 33.63 10.91
N GLU A 28 -11.44 34.67 11.73
CA GLU A 28 -10.23 35.30 12.31
C GLU A 28 -10.29 35.42 13.84
N GLY A 29 -11.27 34.76 14.48
CA GLY A 29 -11.43 34.71 15.93
C GLY A 29 -10.89 33.42 16.55
N GLU A 30 -10.94 33.35 17.88
CA GLU A 30 -10.43 32.25 18.71
C GLU A 30 -11.15 30.90 18.48
N GLY A 31 -12.35 30.93 17.86
CA GLY A 31 -13.13 29.75 17.54
C GLY A 31 -13.84 29.14 18.76
N CYS A 32 -14.29 27.90 18.61
CA CYS A 32 -15.07 27.18 19.63
C CYS A 32 -14.32 25.94 20.18
N GLY A 33 -12.98 25.97 20.17
CA GLY A 33 -12.11 24.84 20.55
C GLY A 33 -12.07 23.65 19.56
N PHE A 34 -13.11 23.48 18.72
CA PHE A 34 -13.21 22.37 17.78
C PHE A 34 -12.00 22.30 16.82
N SER A 35 -11.30 21.17 16.86
CA SER A 35 -10.26 20.84 15.88
C SER A 35 -10.04 19.33 15.76
N PHE A 36 -9.66 18.87 14.57
CA PHE A 36 -9.25 17.48 14.34
C PHE A 36 -7.89 17.40 13.63
N THR A 37 -7.19 16.28 13.81
CA THR A 37 -5.87 16.09 13.20
C THR A 37 -5.96 15.99 11.68
N LYS A 38 -5.06 16.65 10.96
CA LYS A 38 -4.95 16.53 9.50
C LYS A 38 -4.39 15.15 9.07
N SER A 39 -3.70 14.44 9.97
CA SER A 39 -3.05 13.16 9.67
C SER A 39 -3.34 12.06 10.72
N PRO A 40 -4.58 11.59 10.87
CA PRO A 40 -4.91 10.47 11.76
C PRO A 40 -4.20 9.18 11.34
N ALA A 41 -3.67 8.43 12.32
CA ALA A 41 -2.96 7.16 12.12
C ALA A 41 -1.92 7.16 10.96
N GLY A 42 -1.24 8.30 10.74
CA GLY A 42 -0.22 8.45 9.70
C GLY A 42 -0.73 8.63 8.26
N ARG A 43 -2.05 8.62 8.03
CA ARG A 43 -2.67 8.97 6.74
C ARG A 43 -3.08 10.45 6.76
N THR A 44 -2.57 11.24 5.82
CA THR A 44 -3.01 12.64 5.66
C THR A 44 -4.35 12.68 4.92
N PHE A 45 -5.30 13.49 5.40
CA PHE A 45 -6.53 13.80 4.66
C PHE A 45 -6.27 14.74 3.50
N GLU A 46 -6.90 14.49 2.36
CA GLU A 46 -7.12 15.51 1.34
C GLU A 46 -8.20 16.52 1.77
N THR A 47 -8.16 17.72 1.20
CA THR A 47 -9.10 18.80 1.55
C THR A 47 -10.56 18.40 1.31
N HIS A 48 -10.85 17.68 0.22
CA HIS A 48 -12.21 17.21 -0.10
C HIS A 48 -12.74 16.16 0.90
N GLU A 49 -11.85 15.36 1.47
CA GLU A 49 -12.18 14.39 2.53
C GLU A 49 -12.51 15.10 3.83
N ALA A 50 -11.74 16.14 4.18
CA ALA A 50 -12.00 16.98 5.34
C ALA A 50 -13.34 17.75 5.23
N GLU A 51 -13.69 18.25 4.03
CA GLU A 51 -15.00 18.87 3.78
C GLU A 51 -16.15 17.87 3.90
N THR A 52 -15.99 16.66 3.36
CA THR A 52 -16.99 15.59 3.41
C THR A 52 -17.21 15.10 4.85
N LEU A 53 -16.13 14.86 5.59
CA LEU A 53 -16.16 14.48 7.00
C LEU A 53 -16.82 15.55 7.90
N LEU A 54 -16.65 16.84 7.59
CA LEU A 54 -17.37 17.92 8.28
C LEU A 54 -18.87 17.93 7.94
N ARG A 55 -19.22 17.77 6.66
CA ARG A 55 -20.60 17.82 6.15
C ARG A 55 -21.45 16.64 6.65
N GLU A 56 -20.92 15.43 6.52
CA GLU A 56 -21.65 14.18 6.80
C GLU A 56 -21.37 13.64 8.20
N ARG A 57 -20.45 14.26 8.95
CA ARG A 57 -19.94 13.81 10.27
C ARG A 57 -19.35 12.40 10.27
N ARG A 58 -19.21 11.76 9.10
CA ARG A 58 -18.63 10.44 8.85
C ARG A 58 -17.88 10.45 7.51
N ILE A 59 -16.89 9.59 7.36
CA ILE A 59 -16.24 9.30 6.08
C ILE A 59 -15.62 7.90 6.05
N GLY A 60 -15.76 7.20 4.92
CA GLY A 60 -15.03 5.97 4.63
C GLY A 60 -15.89 4.86 4.00
N PRO A 61 -15.42 3.59 4.06
CA PRO A 61 -14.13 3.17 4.61
C PRO A 61 -12.95 3.71 3.79
N LEU A 62 -12.00 4.39 4.45
CA LEU A 62 -10.78 4.90 3.83
C LEU A 62 -9.60 3.95 4.06
N GLU A 63 -8.72 3.81 3.07
CA GLU A 63 -7.49 3.01 3.18
C GLU A 63 -6.25 3.87 3.51
N GLY A 64 -5.20 3.23 4.05
CA GLY A 64 -3.86 3.82 4.18
C GLY A 64 -3.46 4.24 5.60
N PHE A 65 -4.32 4.02 6.59
CA PHE A 65 -3.97 4.19 8.01
C PHE A 65 -2.94 3.16 8.47
N ARG A 66 -2.16 3.49 9.51
CA ARG A 66 -1.20 2.58 10.14
C ARG A 66 -1.44 2.48 11.65
N SER A 67 -1.56 1.27 12.16
CA SER A 67 -1.77 1.03 13.59
C SER A 67 -0.54 1.41 14.43
N LYS A 68 -0.66 1.38 15.77
CA LYS A 68 0.49 1.59 16.69
C LYS A 68 1.67 0.63 16.40
N ALA A 69 1.38 -0.57 15.88
CA ALA A 69 2.37 -1.57 15.46
C ALA A 69 2.74 -1.48 13.96
N GLY A 70 2.36 -0.40 13.27
CA GLY A 70 2.74 -0.11 11.88
C GLY A 70 1.90 -0.79 10.79
N TRP A 71 1.00 -1.71 11.15
CA TRP A 71 0.18 -2.46 10.19
C TRP A 71 -0.78 -1.55 9.41
N PRO A 72 -0.86 -1.70 8.08
CA PRO A 72 -1.84 -0.97 7.28
C PRO A 72 -3.26 -1.45 7.61
N PHE A 73 -4.20 -0.51 7.75
CA PHE A 73 -5.61 -0.82 7.91
C PHE A 73 -6.52 0.16 7.13
N ALA A 74 -7.75 -0.27 6.91
CA ALA A 74 -8.85 0.55 6.41
C ALA A 74 -9.90 0.73 7.51
N SER A 75 -10.52 1.91 7.57
CA SER A 75 -11.49 2.27 8.62
C SER A 75 -12.42 3.37 8.15
N GLU A 76 -13.60 3.45 8.75
CA GLU A 76 -14.38 4.68 8.76
C GLU A 76 -13.87 5.60 9.89
N LEU A 77 -14.17 6.89 9.76
CA LEU A 77 -13.98 7.88 10.82
C LEU A 77 -15.25 8.70 11.00
N ALA A 78 -15.53 9.07 12.24
CA ALA A 78 -16.69 9.86 12.62
C ALA A 78 -16.28 11.08 13.46
N ILE A 79 -17.06 12.15 13.35
CA ILE A 79 -17.05 13.29 14.26
C ILE A 79 -18.11 13.00 15.35
N VAL A 80 -17.65 12.53 16.51
CA VAL A 80 -18.51 12.13 17.63
C VAL A 80 -18.46 13.16 18.76
N THR A 81 -19.54 13.30 19.51
CA THR A 81 -19.54 14.14 20.73
C THR A 81 -18.77 13.41 21.83
N ASP A 82 -17.74 14.05 22.36
CA ASP A 82 -17.08 13.59 23.57
C ASP A 82 -18.00 13.78 24.79
N LYS A 83 -18.20 12.71 25.57
CA LYS A 83 -19.19 12.69 26.66
C LYS A 83 -18.74 13.40 27.94
N GLU A 84 -17.44 13.64 28.09
CA GLU A 84 -16.88 14.32 29.27
C GLU A 84 -16.75 15.82 29.05
N THR A 85 -16.44 16.23 27.81
CA THR A 85 -16.16 17.64 27.45
C THR A 85 -17.26 18.31 26.62
N GLY A 86 -18.24 17.56 26.07
CA GLY A 86 -19.27 18.08 25.18
C GLY A 86 -18.77 18.59 23.82
N GLN A 87 -17.49 18.37 23.52
CA GLN A 87 -16.82 18.83 22.30
C GLN A 87 -16.87 17.75 21.22
N PHE A 88 -17.13 18.12 19.97
CA PHE A 88 -16.92 17.20 18.85
C PHE A 88 -15.44 16.81 18.69
N LYS A 89 -15.15 15.50 18.64
CA LYS A 89 -13.82 14.91 18.39
C LYS A 89 -13.84 13.95 17.20
N LEU A 90 -12.67 13.71 16.62
CA LEU A 90 -12.48 12.70 15.58
C LEU A 90 -12.22 11.33 16.23
N GLU A 91 -13.02 10.34 15.87
CA GLU A 91 -12.87 8.95 16.32
C GLU A 91 -12.84 8.00 15.11
N PHE A 92 -12.16 6.86 15.24
CA PHE A 92 -12.20 5.79 14.25
C PHE A 92 -13.41 4.92 14.53
N ASP A 93 -14.31 4.79 13.56
CA ASP A 93 -15.39 3.82 13.65
C ASP A 93 -14.94 2.52 12.97
N PHE A 94 -14.93 1.45 13.77
CA PHE A 94 -14.51 0.11 13.35
C PHE A 94 -15.69 -0.84 13.12
N GLY A 95 -16.92 -0.42 13.47
CA GLY A 95 -18.10 -1.28 13.59
C GLY A 95 -18.01 -2.27 14.75
N ASP A 96 -19.17 -2.80 15.17
CA ASP A 96 -19.25 -3.84 16.22
C ASP A 96 -18.46 -5.12 15.87
N ASP A 97 -18.27 -5.41 14.57
CA ASP A 97 -17.59 -6.62 14.07
C ASP A 97 -16.09 -6.75 14.44
N LYS A 98 -15.46 -5.77 15.11
CA LYS A 98 -14.00 -5.74 15.32
C LYS A 98 -13.50 -5.38 16.72
N ALA A 99 -14.35 -5.43 17.74
CA ALA A 99 -13.97 -5.09 19.12
C ALA A 99 -12.70 -5.81 19.67
N GLY A 100 -12.39 -7.02 19.20
CA GLY A 100 -11.30 -7.86 19.72
C GLY A 100 -9.97 -7.92 18.94
N GLU A 101 -9.74 -7.15 17.87
CA GLU A 101 -8.54 -7.30 17.01
C GLU A 101 -7.62 -6.05 16.94
N ALA A 102 -7.95 -4.95 17.64
CA ALA A 102 -7.23 -3.67 17.49
C ALA A 102 -6.83 -2.94 18.80
N SER A 103 -7.28 -3.43 19.96
CA SER A 103 -7.10 -2.77 21.27
C SER A 103 -5.62 -2.62 21.70
N GLY A 104 -4.75 -3.53 21.26
CA GLY A 104 -3.41 -3.69 21.84
C GLY A 104 -3.43 -4.40 23.21
N GLU A 105 -4.57 -5.00 23.54
CA GLU A 105 -4.74 -5.95 24.63
C GLU A 105 -3.78 -7.13 24.47
N ILE A 106 -3.36 -7.68 25.60
CA ILE A 106 -2.39 -8.76 25.65
C ILE A 106 -3.09 -10.05 25.25
N VAL A 107 -2.74 -10.60 24.08
CA VAL A 107 -3.33 -11.85 23.62
C VAL A 107 -2.78 -12.99 24.47
N ASP A 108 -3.68 -13.75 25.09
CA ASP A 108 -3.35 -15.03 25.69
C ASP A 108 -3.80 -16.20 24.80
N PHE A 109 -2.94 -17.22 24.75
CA PHE A 109 -3.14 -18.47 24.03
C PHE A 109 -3.22 -19.68 24.97
N THR A 110 -3.24 -19.48 26.31
CA THR A 110 -3.48 -20.59 27.25
C THR A 110 -4.79 -21.32 26.92
N GLY A 111 -4.77 -22.65 27.06
CA GLY A 111 -5.89 -23.53 26.72
C GLY A 111 -6.18 -23.70 25.22
N GLN A 112 -5.61 -22.89 24.32
CA GLN A 112 -5.87 -23.00 22.88
C GLN A 112 -5.09 -24.15 22.23
N THR A 113 -5.69 -24.82 21.24
CA THR A 113 -5.03 -25.87 20.47
C THR A 113 -4.12 -25.26 19.40
N SER A 114 -2.83 -25.61 19.40
CA SER A 114 -1.92 -25.20 18.33
C SER A 114 -2.21 -25.96 17.03
N LEU A 115 -2.18 -25.25 15.92
CA LEU A 115 -2.37 -25.78 14.57
C LEU A 115 -1.05 -26.17 13.88
N GLY A 116 0.08 -26.04 14.57
CA GLY A 116 1.41 -26.40 14.05
C GLY A 116 2.41 -25.25 14.11
N ALA A 117 3.61 -25.51 13.58
CA ALA A 117 4.73 -24.58 13.59
C ALA A 117 4.62 -23.54 12.47
N CYS A 118 4.86 -22.27 12.81
CA CYS A 118 4.89 -21.17 11.87
C CYS A 118 6.03 -21.31 10.84
N PRO A 119 5.77 -21.31 9.52
CA PRO A 119 6.79 -21.50 8.48
C PRO A 119 7.77 -20.31 8.34
N ALA A 120 7.57 -19.23 9.09
CA ALA A 120 8.48 -18.08 9.16
C ALA A 120 9.41 -18.10 10.40
N CYS A 121 9.00 -18.71 11.52
CA CYS A 121 9.77 -18.61 12.78
C CYS A 121 9.67 -19.81 13.75
N GLY A 122 9.05 -20.93 13.32
CA GLY A 122 8.90 -22.17 14.09
C GLY A 122 7.96 -22.15 15.30
N ALA A 123 7.50 -20.97 15.74
CA ALA A 123 6.62 -20.82 16.89
C ALA A 123 5.18 -21.27 16.58
N PRO A 124 4.38 -21.70 17.57
CA PRO A 124 3.03 -22.21 17.33
C PRO A 124 2.10 -21.16 16.69
N VAL A 125 1.19 -21.67 15.85
CA VAL A 125 0.08 -20.92 15.25
C VAL A 125 -1.24 -21.32 15.90
N PHE A 126 -2.10 -20.34 16.15
CA PHE A 126 -3.40 -20.49 16.81
C PHE A 126 -4.50 -19.83 15.98
N ALA A 127 -5.77 -20.15 16.31
CA ALA A 127 -6.93 -19.44 15.79
C ALA A 127 -7.23 -18.22 16.69
N HIS A 128 -7.24 -17.01 16.12
CA HIS A 128 -7.51 -15.77 16.84
C HIS A 128 -8.44 -14.88 16.02
N GLY A 129 -9.58 -14.47 16.59
CA GLY A 129 -10.62 -13.76 15.84
C GLY A 129 -10.97 -14.49 14.54
N SER A 130 -11.09 -13.76 13.44
CA SER A 130 -11.29 -14.32 12.08
C SER A 130 -9.99 -14.80 11.39
N ASN A 131 -8.92 -15.08 12.14
CA ASN A 131 -7.58 -15.32 11.62
C ASN A 131 -6.87 -16.54 12.20
N TYR A 132 -5.82 -16.96 11.51
CA TYR A 132 -4.78 -17.86 11.98
C TYR A 132 -3.49 -17.06 12.17
N VAL A 133 -2.96 -17.05 13.39
CA VAL A 133 -1.95 -16.09 13.86
C VAL A 133 -0.83 -16.84 14.57
N CYS A 134 0.43 -16.50 14.27
CA CYS A 134 1.57 -17.01 15.03
C CYS A 134 1.64 -16.33 16.42
N SER A 135 1.91 -17.09 17.48
CA SER A 135 2.02 -16.55 18.85
C SER A 135 3.05 -15.43 19.03
N LYS A 136 4.05 -15.35 18.14
CA LYS A 136 5.07 -14.28 18.12
C LYS A 136 4.73 -13.10 17.20
N ALA A 137 3.58 -13.13 16.52
CA ALA A 137 3.10 -12.08 15.61
C ALA A 137 2.11 -11.10 16.25
N VAL A 138 1.70 -11.36 17.49
CA VAL A 138 0.90 -10.44 18.34
C VAL A 138 1.62 -10.18 19.67
N PRO A 139 1.31 -9.08 20.38
CA PRO A 139 1.73 -8.89 21.76
C PRO A 139 1.11 -9.96 22.67
N THR A 140 1.94 -10.61 23.49
CA THR A 140 1.53 -11.55 24.54
C THR A 140 2.21 -11.17 25.85
N ALA A 141 1.76 -11.74 26.99
CA ALA A 141 2.29 -11.36 28.31
C ALA A 141 3.82 -11.60 28.43
N ALA A 142 4.31 -12.66 27.76
CA ALA A 142 5.73 -12.98 27.69
C ALA A 142 6.48 -12.26 26.55
N GLN A 143 5.77 -11.63 25.60
CA GLN A 143 6.37 -10.98 24.43
C GLN A 143 5.59 -9.71 24.01
N PRO A 144 5.85 -8.54 24.64
CA PRO A 144 5.14 -7.30 24.32
C PRO A 144 5.37 -6.75 22.90
N ALA A 145 6.47 -7.14 22.25
CA ALA A 145 6.83 -6.71 20.89
C ALA A 145 6.77 -7.90 19.91
N PRO A 146 5.93 -7.87 18.85
CA PRO A 146 5.88 -8.94 17.87
C PRO A 146 7.19 -9.02 17.06
N ASN A 147 7.65 -10.25 16.79
CA ASN A 147 8.87 -10.53 16.01
C ASN A 147 8.64 -11.46 14.81
N CYS A 148 7.38 -11.84 14.55
CA CYS A 148 6.95 -12.60 13.38
C CYS A 148 5.83 -11.83 12.65
N SER A 149 5.70 -12.06 11.34
CA SER A 149 4.67 -11.46 10.49
C SER A 149 3.59 -12.44 10.01
N PHE A 150 3.65 -13.71 10.43
CA PHE A 150 2.71 -14.73 9.97
C PHE A 150 1.29 -14.48 10.48
N LYS A 151 0.39 -14.16 9.55
CA LYS A 151 -1.06 -14.10 9.71
C LYS A 151 -1.73 -14.59 8.42
N SER A 152 -2.81 -15.36 8.56
CA SER A 152 -3.70 -15.78 7.47
C SER A 152 -5.14 -15.56 7.89
N GLY A 153 -6.06 -15.28 6.96
CA GLY A 153 -7.49 -15.29 7.26
C GLY A 153 -8.01 -16.72 7.51
N GLN A 154 -9.02 -16.86 8.37
CA GLN A 154 -9.87 -18.06 8.43
C GLN A 154 -10.88 -18.08 7.27
N VAL A 155 -11.20 -16.92 6.70
CA VAL A 155 -11.99 -16.80 5.46
C VAL A 155 -11.16 -16.03 4.44
N ILE A 156 -10.97 -16.60 3.25
CA ILE A 156 -10.19 -15.99 2.16
C ILE A 156 -11.07 -16.01 0.91
N LEU A 157 -11.35 -14.85 0.34
CA LEU A 157 -12.23 -14.71 -0.85
C LEU A 157 -13.54 -15.51 -0.72
N GLN A 158 -14.27 -15.27 0.37
CA GLN A 158 -15.53 -15.93 0.77
C GLN A 158 -15.44 -17.43 1.12
N GLN A 159 -14.30 -18.11 0.89
CA GLN A 159 -14.11 -19.51 1.26
C GLN A 159 -13.54 -19.63 2.69
N PRO A 160 -14.22 -20.35 3.61
CA PRO A 160 -13.64 -20.72 4.90
C PRO A 160 -12.49 -21.72 4.72
N ILE A 161 -11.43 -21.52 5.50
CA ILE A 161 -10.25 -22.38 5.58
C ILE A 161 -10.37 -23.16 6.88
N ALA A 162 -10.59 -24.47 6.80
CA ALA A 162 -10.72 -25.31 7.98
C ALA A 162 -9.39 -25.41 8.76
N PRO A 163 -9.40 -25.64 10.09
CA PRO A 163 -8.18 -25.80 10.89
C PRO A 163 -7.24 -26.87 10.35
N GLU A 164 -7.78 -27.98 9.82
CA GLU A 164 -7.04 -29.06 9.16
C GLU A 164 -6.28 -28.58 7.91
N GLN A 165 -6.86 -27.65 7.13
CA GLN A 165 -6.19 -27.07 5.97
C GLN A 165 -5.06 -26.12 6.40
N MET A 166 -5.26 -25.39 7.50
CA MET A 166 -4.16 -24.61 8.10
C MET A 166 -3.05 -25.53 8.63
N GLN A 167 -3.38 -26.63 9.31
CA GLN A 167 -2.40 -27.65 9.72
C GLN A 167 -1.60 -28.20 8.52
N LYS A 168 -2.27 -28.55 7.41
CA LYS A 168 -1.60 -28.97 6.16
C LYS A 168 -0.69 -27.88 5.58
N LEU A 169 -1.15 -26.63 5.54
CA LEU A 169 -0.37 -25.48 5.07
C LEU A 169 0.90 -25.25 5.92
N LEU A 170 0.80 -25.41 7.24
CA LEU A 170 1.92 -25.25 8.17
C LEU A 170 2.91 -26.43 8.10
N ALA A 171 2.41 -27.66 7.96
CA ALA A 171 3.24 -28.87 7.93
C ALA A 171 3.92 -29.12 6.57
N THR A 172 3.22 -28.87 5.45
CA THR A 172 3.70 -29.19 4.09
C THR A 172 4.05 -27.96 3.25
N GLY A 173 3.62 -26.77 3.68
CA GLY A 173 3.70 -25.54 2.89
C GLY A 173 2.52 -25.31 1.94
N LYS A 174 1.54 -26.24 1.84
CA LYS A 174 0.43 -26.21 0.88
C LYS A 174 -0.87 -26.80 1.45
N THR A 175 -2.04 -26.31 1.02
CA THR A 175 -3.36 -26.92 1.34
C THR A 175 -3.77 -27.96 0.31
N ASP A 176 -4.87 -28.69 0.57
CA ASP A 176 -5.61 -29.37 -0.49
C ASP A 176 -6.17 -28.35 -1.50
N LEU A 177 -6.75 -28.84 -2.60
CA LEU A 177 -7.44 -28.01 -3.59
C LEU A 177 -8.77 -27.50 -3.02
N LEU A 178 -8.88 -26.19 -2.82
CA LEU A 178 -10.11 -25.54 -2.35
C LEU A 178 -10.81 -24.87 -3.53
N ASP A 179 -12.12 -25.13 -3.69
CA ASP A 179 -12.84 -24.89 -4.95
C ASP A 179 -13.96 -23.84 -4.93
N LYS A 180 -14.17 -23.24 -3.76
CA LYS A 180 -15.24 -22.27 -3.48
C LYS A 180 -14.76 -20.81 -3.38
N PHE A 181 -13.50 -20.52 -3.72
CA PHE A 181 -13.00 -19.14 -3.72
C PHE A 181 -13.75 -18.27 -4.72
N VAL A 182 -14.28 -17.11 -4.30
CA VAL A 182 -15.00 -16.19 -5.17
C VAL A 182 -14.09 -15.04 -5.62
N SER A 183 -13.88 -14.91 -6.93
CA SER A 183 -12.98 -13.90 -7.49
C SER A 183 -13.60 -12.50 -7.46
N ASN A 184 -13.07 -11.58 -6.65
CA ASN A 184 -13.53 -10.18 -6.59
C ASN A 184 -13.61 -9.49 -7.96
N ARG A 185 -12.75 -9.85 -8.93
CA ARG A 185 -12.74 -9.27 -10.29
C ARG A 185 -13.86 -9.78 -11.19
N THR A 186 -14.35 -11.00 -10.98
CA THR A 186 -15.27 -11.67 -11.93
C THR A 186 -16.55 -12.22 -11.29
N ARG A 187 -16.64 -12.23 -9.95
CA ARG A 187 -17.69 -12.86 -9.12
C ARG A 187 -17.93 -14.34 -9.42
N ARG A 188 -16.99 -15.02 -10.09
CA ARG A 188 -17.02 -16.46 -10.36
C ARG A 188 -16.20 -17.22 -9.32
N THR A 189 -16.61 -18.46 -9.05
CA THR A 189 -15.85 -19.41 -8.24
C THR A 189 -14.60 -19.91 -8.98
N PHE A 190 -13.55 -20.26 -8.23
CA PHE A 190 -12.35 -20.88 -8.77
C PHE A 190 -11.70 -21.88 -7.81
N LYS A 191 -10.94 -22.82 -8.38
CA LYS A 191 -10.14 -23.80 -7.63
C LYS A 191 -8.69 -23.35 -7.53
N ALA A 192 -8.11 -23.43 -6.33
CA ALA A 192 -6.70 -23.18 -6.06
C ALA A 192 -6.25 -23.89 -4.77
N HIS A 193 -4.95 -24.10 -4.64
CA HIS A 193 -4.31 -24.36 -3.34
C HIS A 193 -3.89 -23.03 -2.72
N LEU A 194 -3.85 -22.98 -1.39
CA LEU A 194 -3.10 -21.96 -0.66
C LEU A 194 -1.69 -22.48 -0.41
N VAL A 195 -0.69 -21.63 -0.57
CA VAL A 195 0.74 -21.96 -0.47
C VAL A 195 1.49 -20.89 0.30
N TRP A 196 2.45 -21.27 1.15
CA TRP A 196 3.30 -20.31 1.84
C TRP A 196 4.45 -19.81 0.95
N ASP A 197 4.36 -18.56 0.50
CA ASP A 197 5.42 -17.84 -0.19
C ASP A 197 6.48 -17.38 0.82
N LYS A 198 7.61 -18.11 0.85
CA LYS A 198 8.77 -17.79 1.71
C LYS A 198 9.47 -16.48 1.35
N ALA A 199 9.35 -15.99 0.11
CA ALA A 199 9.97 -14.73 -0.31
C ALA A 199 9.08 -13.53 0.03
N GLY A 200 7.77 -13.65 -0.20
CA GLY A 200 6.77 -12.64 0.16
C GLY A 200 6.30 -12.68 1.62
N SER A 201 6.71 -13.68 2.40
CA SER A 201 6.25 -13.94 3.79
C SER A 201 4.72 -13.91 3.93
N LYS A 202 4.01 -14.60 3.04
CA LYS A 202 2.55 -14.55 2.93
C LYS A 202 1.95 -15.86 2.41
N VAL A 203 0.66 -16.05 2.63
CA VAL A 203 -0.12 -17.08 1.94
C VAL A 203 -0.52 -16.56 0.55
N GLY A 204 -0.17 -17.30 -0.50
CA GLY A 204 -0.54 -17.04 -1.89
C GLY A 204 -1.42 -18.15 -2.47
N PHE A 205 -1.90 -17.95 -3.70
CA PHE A 205 -2.64 -18.97 -4.46
C PHE A 205 -1.72 -19.68 -5.46
N GLU A 206 -1.75 -21.01 -5.46
CA GLU A 206 -1.20 -21.83 -6.55
C GLU A 206 -2.37 -22.51 -7.26
N PHE A 207 -2.47 -22.33 -8.58
CA PHE A 207 -3.50 -22.95 -9.39
C PHE A 207 -2.98 -24.25 -10.00
N GLU A 208 -3.82 -25.27 -10.07
CA GLU A 208 -3.50 -26.49 -10.84
C GLU A 208 -3.12 -26.10 -12.27
N GLN A 209 -2.03 -26.69 -12.78
CA GLN A 209 -1.61 -26.52 -14.17
C GLN A 209 -2.58 -27.29 -15.08
N ARG A 210 -3.67 -26.62 -15.46
CA ARG A 210 -4.67 -27.18 -16.37
C ARG A 210 -4.05 -27.35 -17.75
N GLU A 211 -3.85 -28.60 -18.17
CA GLU A 211 -3.56 -28.92 -19.56
C GLU A 211 -4.65 -28.30 -20.45
N SER A 212 -4.23 -27.46 -21.40
CA SER A 212 -5.15 -26.64 -22.16
C SER A 212 -5.90 -27.50 -23.18
N LYS A 213 -7.18 -27.79 -22.93
CA LYS A 213 -8.10 -28.45 -23.88
C LYS A 213 -8.40 -27.61 -25.15
N TYR A 214 -7.69 -26.51 -25.34
CA TYR A 214 -7.62 -25.75 -26.58
C TYR A 214 -6.20 -25.88 -27.15
N PRO A 215 -6.03 -26.26 -28.43
CA PRO A 215 -4.72 -26.33 -29.05
C PRO A 215 -4.05 -24.95 -29.05
N ALA A 216 -2.74 -24.92 -28.82
CA ALA A 216 -1.97 -23.67 -28.79
C ALA A 216 -2.05 -22.97 -30.15
N ARG A 217 -2.69 -21.79 -30.19
CA ARG A 217 -2.72 -20.94 -31.39
C ARG A 217 -1.30 -20.51 -31.70
N ALA A 218 -0.75 -20.97 -32.82
CA ALA A 218 0.67 -20.91 -33.15
C ALA A 218 1.25 -19.49 -32.99
N ALA A 219 2.01 -19.27 -31.92
CA ALA A 219 2.86 -18.10 -31.78
C ALA A 219 4.03 -18.22 -32.77
N LYS A 220 4.30 -17.17 -33.54
CA LYS A 220 5.45 -17.15 -34.46
C LYS A 220 6.74 -17.32 -33.65
N THR A 221 7.56 -18.28 -34.04
CA THR A 221 8.87 -18.56 -33.46
C THR A 221 9.82 -17.39 -33.71
N VAL A 222 10.17 -16.66 -32.66
CA VAL A 222 11.46 -15.97 -32.54
C VAL A 222 12.40 -16.87 -31.75
N ALA A 223 13.58 -17.13 -32.30
CA ALA A 223 14.45 -18.20 -31.82
C ALA A 223 15.08 -17.88 -30.46
N ALA A 224 15.21 -18.91 -29.61
CA ALA A 224 15.98 -18.80 -28.37
C ALA A 224 17.48 -19.03 -28.65
N THR A 225 18.32 -18.06 -28.31
CA THR A 225 19.76 -18.27 -28.11
C THR A 225 20.03 -18.53 -26.63
N ALA A 226 20.66 -19.66 -26.31
CA ALA A 226 20.79 -20.14 -24.94
C ALA A 226 22.15 -19.80 -24.30
N GLY A 227 22.13 -19.72 -22.95
CA GLY A 227 23.26 -20.13 -22.12
C GLY A 227 24.22 -19.03 -21.63
N LYS A 228 24.15 -18.75 -20.32
CA LYS A 228 25.22 -19.22 -19.42
C LYS A 228 24.75 -19.35 -17.96
N THR A 229 25.50 -20.15 -17.21
CA THR A 229 25.18 -20.66 -15.88
C THR A 229 26.06 -19.98 -14.82
N SER A 230 25.60 -19.99 -13.55
CA SER A 230 26.42 -19.85 -12.32
C SER A 230 27.16 -18.50 -12.11
N THR A 231 27.54 -18.06 -10.90
CA THR A 231 27.47 -18.69 -9.55
C THR A 231 27.30 -17.66 -8.42
N SER A 232 26.83 -18.14 -7.27
CA SER A 232 26.93 -17.53 -5.94
C SER A 232 28.30 -16.89 -5.60
N THR A 233 28.29 -15.79 -4.83
CA THR A 233 29.18 -15.64 -3.66
C THR A 233 28.58 -14.73 -2.59
N VAL A 234 29.04 -14.86 -1.34
CA VAL A 234 28.46 -14.25 -0.11
C VAL A 234 29.56 -13.60 0.74
N LYS A 235 29.24 -12.51 1.45
CA LYS A 235 29.75 -11.99 2.77
C LYS A 235 29.63 -10.45 2.80
N THR A 236 29.03 -9.75 3.78
CA THR A 236 29.36 -9.56 5.23
C THR A 236 30.80 -9.05 5.45
N SER A 237 31.12 -7.97 6.19
CA SER A 237 30.35 -7.08 7.10
C SER A 237 31.02 -5.65 7.07
N LYS A 238 31.00 -4.70 8.04
CA LYS A 238 30.65 -4.67 9.47
C LYS A 238 30.34 -3.23 9.97
N THR A 239 29.29 -3.11 10.79
CA THR A 239 29.06 -2.21 11.94
C THR A 239 29.96 -0.97 12.20
N SER A 240 29.36 0.23 12.33
CA SER A 240 29.54 1.12 13.52
C SER A 240 28.61 2.36 13.59
N THR A 241 27.99 2.56 14.77
CA THR A 241 27.64 3.82 15.48
C THR A 241 26.78 4.96 14.87
N LYS A 242 25.92 5.51 15.75
CA LYS A 242 24.94 6.60 15.57
C LYS A 242 25.59 8.00 15.39
N LYS A 243 25.01 8.88 14.55
CA LYS A 243 24.63 10.25 14.96
C LYS A 243 23.64 10.91 13.98
N ALA A 244 22.81 11.83 14.52
CA ALA A 244 22.03 12.92 13.92
C ALA A 244 21.40 12.76 12.52
N VAL A 245 20.11 13.12 12.40
CA VAL A 245 19.40 13.27 11.11
C VAL A 245 19.68 14.66 10.51
N PRO A 246 20.33 14.78 9.33
CA PRO A 246 20.34 16.01 8.55
C PRO A 246 19.06 16.12 7.71
N ALA A 247 18.79 17.31 7.15
CA ALA A 247 17.63 17.53 6.29
C ALA A 247 17.53 16.50 5.13
N ARG A 248 16.29 16.24 4.69
CA ARG A 248 15.95 15.35 3.57
C ARG A 248 16.76 15.74 2.32
N LYS A 249 17.88 15.05 2.08
CA LYS A 249 18.68 15.27 0.88
C LYS A 249 17.80 15.10 -0.35
N THR A 250 17.83 16.09 -1.24
CA THR A 250 17.48 15.89 -2.64
C THR A 250 18.30 14.70 -3.17
N ALA A 251 17.70 13.86 -3.99
CA ALA A 251 18.46 12.84 -4.70
C ALA A 251 19.51 13.58 -5.55
N ALA A 252 20.78 13.19 -5.44
CA ALA A 252 21.85 13.92 -6.08
C ALA A 252 21.62 13.98 -7.60
N ALA A 253 21.81 15.18 -8.16
CA ALA A 253 21.56 15.49 -9.57
C ALA A 253 22.71 14.91 -10.43
N ASN A 254 22.72 13.58 -10.55
CA ASN A 254 23.83 12.81 -11.11
C ASN A 254 23.80 12.70 -12.63
N TYR A 255 22.77 13.24 -13.30
CA TYR A 255 22.62 13.17 -14.75
C TYR A 255 22.35 14.54 -15.35
N ARG A 256 22.85 14.76 -16.56
CA ARG A 256 22.42 15.83 -17.46
C ARG A 256 21.56 15.23 -18.58
N PRO A 257 20.40 15.82 -18.88
CA PRO A 257 19.65 15.52 -20.10
C PRO A 257 20.49 15.82 -21.34
N ASP A 258 20.38 14.99 -22.37
CA ASP A 258 20.88 15.30 -23.70
C ASP A 258 20.01 16.38 -24.39
N ALA A 259 20.37 16.80 -25.61
CA ALA A 259 19.63 17.85 -26.31
C ALA A 259 18.16 17.51 -26.58
N ALA A 260 17.83 16.22 -26.80
CA ALA A 260 16.45 15.79 -27.05
C ALA A 260 15.61 15.85 -25.76
N LEU A 261 16.10 15.27 -24.66
CA LEU A 261 15.39 15.29 -23.38
C LEU A 261 15.35 16.70 -22.77
N ALA A 262 16.40 17.50 -22.94
CA ALA A 262 16.44 18.90 -22.50
C ALA A 262 15.36 19.77 -23.18
N ALA A 263 14.99 19.48 -24.44
CA ALA A 263 13.92 20.19 -25.14
C ALA A 263 12.51 19.93 -24.56
N VAL A 264 12.38 18.94 -23.67
CA VAL A 264 11.14 18.52 -22.99
C VAL A 264 11.15 18.82 -21.49
N ILE A 265 12.28 18.60 -20.79
CA ILE A 265 12.38 18.75 -19.32
C ILE A 265 13.36 19.83 -18.82
N GLY A 266 13.99 20.57 -19.72
CA GLY A 266 15.06 21.54 -19.41
C GLY A 266 16.45 20.90 -19.31
N SER A 267 17.49 21.72 -19.47
CA SER A 267 18.91 21.31 -19.50
C SER A 267 19.58 21.18 -18.12
N ASP A 268 18.81 21.33 -17.04
CA ASP A 268 19.31 21.25 -15.67
C ASP A 268 19.80 19.83 -15.32
N ALA A 269 20.77 19.75 -14.41
CA ALA A 269 21.13 18.45 -13.83
C ALA A 269 19.96 17.90 -12.99
N VAL A 270 19.62 16.63 -13.18
CA VAL A 270 18.45 15.97 -12.58
C VAL A 270 18.78 14.58 -12.04
N ALA A 271 17.98 14.12 -11.07
CA ALA A 271 17.92 12.70 -10.76
C ALA A 271 17.01 11.96 -11.76
N ARG A 272 17.25 10.66 -12.04
CA ARG A 272 16.41 9.87 -12.98
C ARG A 272 14.92 9.86 -12.59
N THR A 273 14.61 9.91 -11.30
CA THR A 273 13.25 10.04 -10.75
C THR A 273 12.62 11.41 -10.98
N GLU A 274 13.42 12.47 -11.02
CA GLU A 274 12.99 13.83 -11.34
C GLU A 274 12.77 14.01 -12.84
N ALA A 275 13.65 13.45 -13.67
CA ALA A 275 13.47 13.38 -15.12
C ALA A 275 12.15 12.70 -15.50
N LEU A 276 11.85 11.55 -14.89
CA LEU A 276 10.55 10.87 -15.04
C LEU A 276 9.36 11.75 -14.63
N LYS A 277 9.50 12.54 -13.55
CA LYS A 277 8.44 13.44 -13.10
C LYS A 277 8.23 14.58 -14.09
N LYS A 278 9.28 15.31 -14.46
CA LYS A 278 9.22 16.43 -15.43
C LYS A 278 8.65 15.96 -16.77
N LEU A 279 9.01 14.76 -17.23
CA LEU A 279 8.46 14.15 -18.45
C LEU A 279 6.95 13.87 -18.32
N TRP A 280 6.50 13.37 -17.17
CA TRP A 280 5.07 13.16 -16.90
C TRP A 280 4.28 14.45 -16.74
N ASP A 281 4.90 15.50 -16.20
CA ASP A 281 4.29 16.82 -16.09
C ASP A 281 4.13 17.44 -17.50
N TYR A 282 5.10 17.26 -18.42
CA TYR A 282 4.97 17.61 -19.85
C TYR A 282 3.86 16.82 -20.56
N ILE A 283 3.84 15.48 -20.43
CA ILE A 283 2.82 14.60 -21.05
C ILE A 283 1.40 15.01 -20.64
N LYS A 284 1.21 15.48 -19.41
CA LYS A 284 -0.08 16.00 -18.93
C LYS A 284 -0.39 17.39 -19.49
N ALA A 285 0.57 18.32 -19.44
CA ALA A 285 0.38 19.69 -19.93
C ALA A 285 0.04 19.75 -21.43
N HIS A 286 0.64 18.85 -22.22
CA HIS A 286 0.40 18.73 -23.67
C HIS A 286 -0.71 17.70 -24.02
N ASN A 287 -1.41 17.15 -23.02
CA ASN A 287 -2.49 16.17 -23.17
C ASN A 287 -2.14 14.93 -24.03
N LEU A 288 -0.89 14.45 -23.92
CA LEU A 288 -0.30 13.40 -24.76
C LEU A 288 -0.66 11.96 -24.32
N GLN A 289 -1.78 11.76 -23.61
CA GLN A 289 -2.30 10.44 -23.26
C GLN A 289 -3.35 10.02 -24.28
N ASP A 290 -3.36 8.76 -24.70
CA ASP A 290 -4.41 8.25 -25.57
C ASP A 290 -5.77 8.29 -24.83
N PRO A 291 -6.84 8.84 -25.45
CA PRO A 291 -8.14 8.99 -24.78
C PRO A 291 -8.85 7.66 -24.54
N GLN A 292 -8.50 6.59 -25.26
CA GLN A 292 -9.04 5.24 -25.09
C GLN A 292 -8.18 4.40 -24.11
N ASP A 293 -6.86 4.58 -24.10
CA ASP A 293 -5.97 3.99 -23.10
C ASP A 293 -4.97 5.01 -22.50
N LYS A 294 -5.31 5.56 -21.33
CA LYS A 294 -4.46 6.51 -20.60
C LYS A 294 -3.12 5.94 -20.11
N ARG A 295 -2.83 4.65 -20.34
CA ARG A 295 -1.50 4.04 -20.11
C ARG A 295 -0.59 4.14 -21.33
N THR A 296 -1.15 4.43 -22.50
CA THR A 296 -0.46 4.69 -23.76
C THR A 296 -0.31 6.20 -23.95
N ILE A 297 0.90 6.60 -24.32
CA ILE A 297 1.32 7.98 -24.56
C ILE A 297 1.51 8.14 -26.06
N VAL A 298 0.97 9.20 -26.63
CA VAL A 298 1.07 9.55 -28.06
C VAL A 298 2.09 10.68 -28.20
N ALA A 299 3.20 10.44 -28.88
CA ALA A 299 4.35 11.34 -28.85
C ALA A 299 4.21 12.49 -29.86
N ASP A 300 4.19 13.72 -29.35
CA ASP A 300 4.49 14.92 -30.15
C ASP A 300 5.94 14.88 -30.66
N ASP A 301 6.31 15.78 -31.56
CA ASP A 301 7.58 15.68 -32.28
C ASP A 301 8.81 15.80 -31.35
N LYS A 302 8.67 16.53 -30.23
CA LYS A 302 9.70 16.62 -29.20
C LYS A 302 9.83 15.32 -28.40
N LEU A 303 8.70 14.79 -27.89
CA LEU A 303 8.70 13.56 -27.11
C LEU A 303 9.11 12.36 -27.98
N ARG A 304 8.83 12.39 -29.28
CA ARG A 304 9.23 11.36 -30.25
C ARG A 304 10.75 11.27 -30.42
N ALA A 305 11.46 12.40 -30.35
CA ALA A 305 12.93 12.43 -30.33
C ALA A 305 13.54 11.83 -29.05
N VAL A 306 12.77 11.73 -27.96
CA VAL A 306 13.18 11.15 -26.66
C VAL A 306 12.72 9.69 -26.50
N LEU A 307 11.64 9.27 -27.17
CA LEU A 307 11.08 7.92 -27.07
C LEU A 307 11.43 7.03 -28.26
N GLY A 308 11.89 7.60 -29.39
CA GLY A 308 12.24 6.87 -30.60
C GLY A 308 11.05 6.26 -31.35
N LYS A 309 9.81 6.60 -30.98
CA LYS A 309 8.56 6.04 -31.52
C LYS A 309 7.35 6.92 -31.22
N ASP A 310 6.31 6.82 -32.05
CA ASP A 310 5.08 7.62 -31.97
C ASP A 310 4.18 7.25 -30.78
N ARG A 311 4.33 6.04 -30.22
CA ARG A 311 3.52 5.54 -29.09
C ARG A 311 4.36 4.74 -28.08
N ALA A 312 4.19 5.03 -26.79
CA ALA A 312 4.87 4.33 -25.70
C ALA A 312 3.94 4.03 -24.52
N GLY A 313 4.13 2.90 -23.86
CA GLY A 313 3.46 2.57 -22.61
C GLY A 313 4.16 3.18 -21.39
N MET A 314 3.37 3.51 -20.36
CA MET A 314 3.80 3.97 -19.02
C MET A 314 5.09 3.30 -18.50
N PHE A 315 5.19 1.97 -18.61
CA PHE A 315 6.32 1.20 -18.09
C PHE A 315 7.60 1.31 -18.93
N GLU A 316 7.47 1.56 -20.24
CA GLU A 316 8.59 1.65 -21.17
C GLU A 316 9.40 2.95 -20.99
N LEU A 317 8.73 4.05 -20.60
CA LEU A 317 9.36 5.36 -20.37
C LEU A 317 10.66 5.25 -19.55
N THR A 318 10.65 4.42 -18.51
CA THR A 318 11.79 4.26 -17.59
C THR A 318 13.04 3.68 -18.25
N GLY A 319 12.88 2.89 -19.31
CA GLY A 319 13.96 2.41 -20.17
C GLY A 319 14.30 3.42 -21.27
N LEU A 320 13.29 3.99 -21.93
CA LEU A 320 13.45 4.89 -23.08
C LEU A 320 14.22 6.18 -22.74
N ILE A 321 14.01 6.78 -21.56
CA ILE A 321 14.83 7.93 -21.12
C ILE A 321 16.29 7.58 -20.77
N GLY A 322 16.63 6.28 -20.71
CA GLY A 322 17.92 5.80 -20.22
C GLY A 322 19.12 6.32 -21.01
N PRO A 323 19.13 6.21 -22.34
CA PRO A 323 20.19 6.76 -23.20
C PRO A 323 20.31 8.29 -23.13
N HIS A 324 19.20 8.98 -22.88
CA HIS A 324 19.12 10.45 -22.87
C HIS A 324 19.55 11.09 -21.54
N LEU A 325 19.99 10.29 -20.56
CA LEU A 325 20.51 10.75 -19.26
C LEU A 325 22.01 10.45 -19.18
N VAL A 326 22.82 11.43 -19.59
CA VAL A 326 24.28 11.36 -19.51
C VAL A 326 24.69 11.54 -18.04
N ALA A 327 25.55 10.65 -17.52
CA ALA A 327 26.07 10.82 -16.16
C ALA A 327 26.95 12.08 -16.08
N ASN A 328 26.79 12.87 -15.01
CA ASN A 328 27.69 13.98 -14.71
C ASN A 328 29.04 13.41 -14.26
N ALA A 329 30.10 13.83 -14.95
CA ALA A 329 31.50 13.50 -14.64
C ALA A 329 32.06 14.38 -13.51
#